data_AF-A0A932UTB9-F1
#
_entry.id   AF-A0A932UTB9-F1
#
_cell.length_a   1.000
_cell.length_b   1.000
_cell.length_c   1.000
_cell.angle_alpha   90.00
_cell.angle_beta   90.00
_cell.angle_gamma   90.00
#
_symmetry.space_group_name_H-M   'P 1'
#
loop_
_entity.id
_entity.type
_entity.pdbx_description
1 polymer ?
#
loop_
_entity_poly.entity_id
_entity_poly.type
_entity_poly.pdbx_seq_one_letter_code
_entity_poly.pdbx_strand_id
1 'polypeptide(L)'
;MSDLDLVEDYPREFEMTQFEKVLLAARRAKDLHVGRAAQLVPSTHKHPYMALEEIKEQAIALEYREEALPEALPDEADDADEDE
;
A
#
# COMPACT_ATOMS: atom_id res chain seq x y z
N MET A 1 36.27 3.49 -3.60
CA MET A 1 34.94 3.96 -4.02
C MET A 1 34.70 5.24 -3.26
N SER A 2 34.41 6.33 -3.96
CA SER A 2 34.22 7.64 -3.33
C SER A 2 32.77 7.78 -2.86
N ASP A 3 32.51 8.50 -1.78
CA ASP A 3 31.14 8.71 -1.27
C ASP A 3 30.23 9.42 -2.30
N LEU A 4 30.82 10.09 -3.29
CA LEU A 4 30.13 10.72 -4.41
C LEU A 4 29.55 9.70 -5.39
N ASP A 5 30.22 8.55 -5.60
CA ASP A 5 29.74 7.49 -6.49
C ASP A 5 28.50 6.81 -5.91
N LEU A 6 28.37 6.74 -4.57
CA LEU A 6 27.23 6.11 -3.88
C LEU A 6 25.92 6.91 -4.00
N VAL A 7 25.99 8.23 -4.26
CA VAL A 7 24.83 9.11 -4.38
C VAL A 7 24.25 9.08 -5.80
N GLU A 8 25.09 8.85 -6.80
CA GLU A 8 24.65 8.75 -8.21
C GLU A 8 23.96 7.40 -8.51
N ASP A 9 24.34 6.34 -7.80
CA ASP A 9 23.76 5.00 -7.93
C ASP A 9 22.50 4.76 -7.08
N TYR A 10 22.09 5.72 -6.25
CA TYR A 10 20.81 5.59 -5.53
C TYR A 10 19.65 5.83 -6.51
N PRO A 11 18.73 4.88 -6.68
CA PRO A 11 17.58 5.08 -7.56
C PRO A 11 16.78 6.27 -7.05
N ARG A 12 16.72 7.34 -7.86
CA ARG A 12 15.94 8.55 -7.58
C ARG A 12 14.44 8.32 -7.67
N GLU A 13 14.02 7.22 -8.30
CA GLU A 13 12.63 6.83 -8.44
C GLU A 13 12.23 6.03 -7.20
N PHE A 14 11.28 6.57 -6.44
CA PHE A 14 10.69 5.88 -5.31
C PHE A 14 9.98 4.62 -5.79
N GLU A 15 10.65 3.47 -5.68
CA GLU A 15 10.03 2.18 -5.94
C GLU A 15 9.21 1.75 -4.72
N MET A 16 7.89 1.70 -4.89
CA MET A 16 6.98 1.20 -3.87
C MET A 16 7.36 -0.22 -3.46
N THR A 17 7.60 -0.40 -2.16
CA THR A 17 7.94 -1.69 -1.57
C THR A 17 6.77 -2.68 -1.69
N GLN A 18 7.06 -3.98 -1.54
CA GLN A 18 6.00 -5.00 -1.56
C GLN A 18 5.00 -4.82 -0.40
N PHE A 19 5.46 -4.33 0.76
CA PHE A 19 4.59 -4.04 1.90
C PHE A 19 3.65 -2.88 1.61
N GLU A 20 4.17 -1.78 1.06
CA GLU A 20 3.35 -0.62 0.66
C GLU A 20 2.31 -1.01 -0.40
N LYS A 21 2.67 -1.85 -1.37
CA LYS A 21 1.73 -2.40 -2.35
C LYS A 21 0.58 -3.15 -1.68
N VAL A 22 0.86 -3.97 -0.66
CA VAL A 22 -0.17 -4.71 0.07
C VAL A 22 -1.09 -3.77 0.84
N LEU A 23 -0.55 -2.77 1.53
CA LEU A 23 -1.35 -1.78 2.27
C LEU A 23 -2.25 -0.99 1.32
N LEU A 24 -1.70 -0.57 0.19
CA LEU A 24 -2.43 0.14 -0.85
C LEU A 24 -3.55 -0.71 -1.45
N ALA A 25 -3.25 -1.97 -1.77
CA ALA A 25 -4.22 -2.91 -2.30
C ALA A 25 -5.34 -3.19 -1.29
N ALA A 26 -5.02 -3.34 0.00
CA ALA A 26 -6.00 -3.57 1.05
C ALA A 26 -6.95 -2.38 1.21
N ARG A 27 -6.41 -1.16 1.25
CA ARG A 27 -7.22 0.07 1.28
C ARG A 27 -8.13 0.17 0.07
N ARG A 28 -7.59 -0.04 -1.12
CA ARG A 28 -8.35 0.02 -2.36
C ARG A 28 -9.43 -1.07 -2.44
N ALA A 29 -9.14 -2.28 -1.97
CA ALA A 29 -10.11 -3.36 -1.90
C ALA A 29 -11.29 -3.05 -0.97
N LYS A 30 -11.03 -2.36 0.16
CA LYS A 30 -12.07 -1.85 1.05
C LYS A 30 -12.96 -0.85 0.33
N ASP A 31 -12.39 0.07 -0.44
CA ASP A 31 -13.19 1.07 -1.16
C ASP A 31 -14.05 0.46 -2.25
N LEU A 32 -13.52 -0.52 -3.00
CA LEU A 32 -14.31 -1.31 -3.95
C LEU A 32 -15.45 -2.05 -3.25
N HIS A 33 -15.21 -2.61 -2.07
CA HIS A 33 -16.23 -3.30 -1.28
C HIS A 33 -17.35 -2.36 -0.80
N VAL A 34 -17.01 -1.11 -0.44
CA VAL A 34 -17.99 -0.08 -0.02
C VAL A 34 -18.76 0.52 -1.21
N GLY A 35 -18.41 0.13 -2.45
CA GLY A 35 -19.12 0.52 -3.67
C GLY A 35 -18.46 1.66 -4.45
N ARG A 36 -17.21 2.02 -4.14
CA ARG A 36 -16.42 2.92 -5.00
C ARG A 36 -16.20 2.25 -6.35
N ALA A 37 -16.34 3.01 -7.43
CA ALA A 37 -16.17 2.48 -8.78
C ALA A 37 -14.75 1.93 -9.01
N ALA A 38 -14.68 0.80 -9.71
CA ALA A 38 -13.44 0.30 -10.27
C ALA A 38 -12.93 1.23 -11.38
N GLN A 39 -11.62 1.40 -11.46
CA GLN A 39 -10.96 2.18 -12.50
C GLN A 39 -10.66 1.32 -13.73
N LEU A 40 -10.49 0.01 -13.51
CA LEU A 40 -10.45 -0.99 -14.57
C LEU A 40 -11.83 -1.61 -14.80
N VAL A 41 -11.98 -2.27 -15.95
CA VAL A 41 -13.17 -3.06 -16.25
C VAL A 41 -13.37 -4.09 -15.14
N PRO A 42 -14.56 -4.16 -14.52
CA PRO A 42 -14.82 -5.12 -13.45
C PRO A 42 -14.56 -6.55 -13.94
N SER A 43 -13.61 -7.22 -13.30
CA SER A 43 -13.37 -8.64 -13.54
C SER A 43 -14.25 -9.48 -12.63
N THR A 44 -14.36 -10.78 -12.91
CA THR A 44 -15.05 -11.74 -12.03
C THR A 44 -14.27 -12.02 -10.73
N HIS A 45 -13.12 -11.38 -10.54
CA HIS A 45 -12.24 -11.61 -9.41
C HIS A 45 -12.66 -10.80 -8.18
N LYS A 46 -12.20 -11.23 -7.00
CA LYS A 46 -12.47 -10.54 -5.74
C LYS A 46 -11.77 -9.17 -5.70
N HIS A 47 -12.31 -8.25 -4.92
CA HIS A 47 -11.78 -6.89 -4.77
C HIS A 47 -10.28 -6.77 -4.46
N PRO A 48 -9.65 -7.63 -3.62
CA PRO A 48 -8.20 -7.56 -3.41
C PRO A 48 -7.39 -7.80 -4.68
N TYR A 49 -7.86 -8.70 -5.54
CA TYR A 49 -7.20 -9.00 -6.80
C TYR A 49 -7.39 -7.86 -7.80
N MET A 50 -8.59 -7.30 -7.91
CA MET A 50 -8.85 -6.12 -8.73
C MET A 50 -8.00 -4.92 -8.30
N ALA A 51 -7.83 -4.71 -7.00
CA ALA A 51 -6.97 -3.65 -6.48
C ALA A 51 -5.50 -3.83 -6.88
N LEU A 52 -4.98 -5.06 -6.86
CA LEU A 52 -3.62 -5.37 -7.34
C LEU A 52 -3.46 -5.16 -8.85
N GLU A 53 -4.49 -5.50 -9.64
CA GLU A 53 -4.50 -5.20 -11.08
C GLU A 53 -4.47 -3.70 -11.35
N GLU A 54 -5.27 -2.92 -10.63
CA GLU A 54 -5.25 -1.45 -10.74
C GLU A 54 -3.89 -0.85 -10.35
N ILE A 55 -3.20 -1.40 -9.33
CA ILE A 55 -1.82 -1.00 -8.98
C ILE A 55 -0.86 -1.32 -10.14
N LYS A 56 -0.94 -2.54 -10.68
CA LYS A 56 -0.05 -3.01 -11.75
C LYS A 56 -0.18 -2.18 -13.02
N GLU A 57 -1.40 -1.85 -13.42
CA GLU A 57 -1.70 -1.02 -14.59
C GLU A 57 -1.54 0.49 -14.32
N GLN A 58 -1.07 0.85 -13.12
CA GLN A 58 -0.97 2.24 -12.64
C GLN A 58 -2.32 3.00 -12.72
N ALA A 59 -3.43 2.27 -12.80
CA ALA A 59 -4.81 2.75 -12.87
C ALA A 59 -5.40 2.94 -11.46
N ILE A 60 -4.61 3.52 -10.56
CA ILE A 60 -5.05 3.96 -9.23
C ILE A 60 -5.04 5.48 -9.16
N ALA A 61 -6.05 6.03 -8.47
CA ALA A 61 -6.23 7.47 -8.35
C ALA A 61 -5.05 8.10 -7.58
N LEU A 62 -4.68 9.33 -7.95
CA LEU A 62 -3.59 10.09 -7.33
C LEU A 62 -3.71 10.21 -5.81
N GLU A 63 -4.94 10.25 -5.28
CA GLU A 63 -5.24 10.25 -3.83
C GLU A 63 -4.54 9.13 -3.06
N TYR A 64 -4.34 7.96 -3.68
CA TYR A 64 -3.67 6.82 -3.05
C TYR A 64 -2.14 6.86 -3.22
N ARG A 65 -1.62 7.68 -4.13
CA ARG A 65 -0.18 7.83 -4.37
C ARG A 65 0.47 8.85 -3.44
N GLU A 66 -0.30 9.82 -2.98
CA GLU A 66 0.20 10.98 -2.22
C GLU A 66 -0.11 10.91 -0.71
N GLU A 67 -1.00 10.01 -0.28
CA GLU A 67 -1.34 9.88 1.14
C GLU A 67 -0.25 9.09 1.86
N ALA A 68 0.54 9.80 2.67
CA ALA A 68 1.47 9.20 3.63
C ALA A 68 0.73 8.14 4.45
N LEU A 69 1.30 6.94 4.52
CA LEU A 69 0.75 5.84 5.31
C LEU A 69 0.46 6.34 6.73
N PRO A 70 -0.71 6.02 7.32
CA PRO A 70 -1.01 6.42 8.68
C PRO A 70 0.10 5.90 9.60
N GLU A 71 0.65 6.79 10.43
CA GLU A 71 1.58 6.43 11.50
C GLU A 71 0.99 5.25 12.27
N ALA A 72 1.74 4.14 12.34
CA ALA A 72 1.35 2.99 13.13
C ALA A 72 1.07 3.47 14.56
N LEU A 73 -0.14 3.18 15.06
CA LEU A 73 -0.45 3.43 16.45
C LEU A 73 0.52 2.58 17.30
N PRO A 74 1.08 3.14 18.39
CA PRO A 74 1.95 2.37 19.26
C PRO A 74 1.21 1.13 19.75
N ASP A 75 1.84 -0.04 19.63
CA ASP A 75 1.37 -1.28 20.23
C ASP A 75 1.09 -1.00 21.72
N GLU A 76 -0.18 -0.95 22.10
CA GLU A 76 -0.52 -1.06 23.51
C GLU A 76 -0.22 -2.52 23.89
N ALA A 77 0.95 -2.69 24.51
CA ALA A 77 1.32 -3.92 25.19
C ALA A 77 0.20 -4.22 26.20
N ASP A 78 -0.60 -5.23 25.87
CA ASP A 78 -1.57 -5.82 26.79
C ASP A 78 -0.75 -6.62 27.82
N ASP A 79 -0.17 -5.93 28.81
CA ASP A 79 0.26 -6.50 30.09
C ASP A 79 -1.02 -6.96 30.82
N ALA A 80 -1.56 -8.08 30.38
CA ALA A 80 -2.58 -8.81 31.11
C ALA A 80 -1.87 -9.78 32.06
N ASP A 81 -1.67 -9.31 33.29
CA ASP A 81 -1.36 -10.10 34.47
C ASP A 81 -2.32 -11.31 34.58
N GLU A 82 -1.85 -12.52 34.27
CA GLU A 82 -2.51 -13.76 34.70
C GLU A 82 -1.98 -14.18 36.07
N ASP A 83 -2.50 -13.55 37.11
CA ASP A 83 -2.57 -14.14 38.45
C ASP A 83 -3.76 -15.13 38.49
N GLU A 84 -3.49 -16.44 38.52
CA GLU A 84 -4.24 -17.48 39.30
C GLU A 84 -3.51 -18.84 39.33
#